data_AF-A0A946DIP9-F1
#
_entry.id   AF-A0A946DIP9-F1
#
_cell.length_a   1.000
_cell.length_b   1.000
_cell.length_c   1.000
_cell.angle_alpha   90.00
_cell.angle_beta   90.00
_cell.angle_gamma   90.00
#
_symmetry.space_group_name_H-M   'P 1'
#
loop_
_entity.id
_entity.type
_entity.pdbx_description
1 polymer ?
#
loop_
_entity_poly.entity_id
_entity_poly.type
_entity_poly.pdbx_seq_one_letter_code
_entity_poly.pdbx_strand_id
1 'polypeptide(L)'
;MKKTTMNVFAFQIKTVPDLDAGRKFWNLGNLGDEETGAVMHSKRRQETNSISNSLRQHFQKVVSISAVYRADENIKIWSFGEGTLSEIESTESGLLREFYRHIETHGPALVSWNGAA
;
A
#
# COMPACT_ATOMS: atom_id res chain seq x y z
N MET A 1 -2.76 9.74 -38.96
CA MET A 1 -3.22 8.78 -37.93
C MET A 1 -3.03 9.43 -36.56
N LYS A 2 -4.10 9.77 -35.81
CA LYS A 2 -3.96 10.25 -34.43
C LYS A 2 -3.56 9.05 -33.57
N LYS A 3 -2.34 9.07 -33.03
CA LYS A 3 -1.88 8.07 -32.05
C LYS A 3 -2.78 8.24 -30.82
N THR A 4 -3.66 7.30 -30.56
CA THR A 4 -4.48 7.34 -29.34
C THR A 4 -3.55 6.91 -28.21
N THR A 5 -3.03 7.88 -27.47
CA THR A 5 -2.10 7.63 -26.36
C THR A 5 -2.91 7.34 -25.12
N MET A 6 -2.89 6.08 -24.67
CA MET A 6 -3.52 5.68 -23.42
C MET A 6 -2.79 6.32 -22.23
N ASN A 7 -3.56 6.90 -21.30
CA ASN A 7 -3.04 7.37 -20.02
C ASN A 7 -2.61 6.16 -19.19
N VAL A 8 -1.42 6.23 -18.58
CA VAL A 8 -0.88 5.14 -17.76
C VAL A 8 -0.61 5.67 -16.36
N PHE A 9 -1.05 4.92 -15.36
CA PHE A 9 -0.74 5.17 -13.96
C PHE A 9 0.05 3.99 -13.42
N ALA A 10 1.37 4.15 -13.37
CA ALA A 10 2.29 3.16 -12.85
C ALA A 10 2.58 3.45 -11.38
N PHE A 11 2.36 2.50 -10.47
CA PHE A 11 2.45 2.74 -9.04
C PHE A 11 3.03 1.56 -8.24
N GLN A 12 3.47 1.88 -7.03
CA GLN A 12 3.87 0.94 -6.00
C GLN A 12 3.26 1.33 -4.67
N ILE A 13 2.74 0.34 -3.92
CA ILE A 13 2.19 0.52 -2.58
C ILE A 13 3.17 -0.11 -1.59
N LYS A 14 3.52 0.65 -0.54
CA LYS A 14 4.35 0.17 0.55
C LYS A 14 3.51 0.00 1.80
N THR A 15 3.67 -1.17 2.42
CA THR A 15 2.95 -1.54 3.63
C THR A 15 3.90 -1.92 4.75
N VAL A 16 3.43 -1.79 5.98
CA VAL A 16 4.02 -2.36 7.19
C VAL A 16 2.99 -3.28 7.86
N PRO A 17 3.39 -4.16 8.79
CA PRO A 17 2.42 -4.91 9.59
C PRO A 17 1.46 -3.97 10.32
N ASP A 18 0.16 -4.24 10.23
CA ASP A 18 -0.84 -3.59 11.08
C ASP A 18 -0.84 -4.25 12.45
N LEU A 19 -0.03 -3.69 13.35
CA LEU A 19 0.16 -4.20 14.70
C LEU A 19 -1.10 -4.07 15.55
N ASP A 20 -1.92 -3.04 15.33
CA ASP A 20 -3.17 -2.84 16.07
C ASP A 20 -4.21 -3.91 15.67
N ALA A 21 -4.33 -4.18 14.37
CA ALA A 21 -5.13 -5.29 13.89
C ALA A 21 -4.62 -6.63 14.42
N GLY A 22 -3.29 -6.84 14.44
CA GLY A 22 -2.66 -8.02 15.01
C GLY A 22 -2.98 -8.24 16.48
N ARG A 23 -2.80 -7.19 17.32
CA ARG A 23 -3.13 -7.23 18.75
C ARG A 23 -4.59 -7.58 18.98
N LYS A 24 -5.49 -6.95 18.22
CA LYS A 24 -6.94 -7.18 18.32
C LYS A 24 -7.34 -8.59 17.88
N PHE A 25 -6.80 -9.07 16.76
CA PHE A 25 -7.21 -10.35 16.18
C PHE A 25 -6.76 -11.56 17.02
N TRP A 26 -5.54 -11.52 17.58
CA TRP A 26 -5.00 -12.60 18.39
C TRP A 26 -5.09 -12.36 19.91
N ASN A 27 -5.80 -11.31 20.33
CA ASN A 27 -5.99 -10.94 21.74
C ASN A 27 -4.65 -10.84 22.51
N LEU A 28 -3.70 -10.10 21.94
CA LEU A 28 -2.31 -10.02 22.44
C LEU A 28 -2.12 -8.99 23.57
N GLY A 29 -3.18 -8.30 23.98
CA GLY A 29 -3.10 -7.26 25.01
C GLY A 29 -2.13 -6.14 24.62
N ASN A 30 -1.25 -5.77 25.56
CA ASN A 30 -0.31 -4.65 25.42
C ASN A 30 1.12 -5.10 25.08
N LEU A 31 1.28 -6.22 24.35
CA LEU A 31 2.60 -6.61 23.83
C LEU A 31 3.25 -5.46 23.05
N GLY A 32 4.57 -5.33 23.16
CA GLY A 32 5.35 -4.36 22.40
C GLY A 32 5.22 -4.57 20.89
N ASP A 33 5.59 -3.55 20.11
CA ASP A 33 5.47 -3.60 18.64
C ASP A 33 6.28 -4.74 18.03
N GLU A 34 7.51 -4.93 18.50
CA GLU A 34 8.40 -6.00 18.05
C GLU A 34 7.82 -7.39 18.36
N GLU A 35 7.34 -7.59 19.60
CA GLU A 35 6.74 -8.85 20.05
C GLU A 35 5.45 -9.16 19.28
N THR A 36 4.62 -8.14 19.07
CA THR A 36 3.40 -8.24 18.26
C THR A 36 3.75 -8.67 16.85
N GLY A 37 4.68 -7.98 16.18
CA GLY A 37 5.12 -8.33 14.82
C GLY A 37 5.68 -9.75 14.74
N ALA A 38 6.46 -10.17 15.73
CA ALA A 38 6.99 -11.53 15.82
C ALA A 38 5.87 -12.58 15.91
N VAL A 39 4.83 -12.33 16.72
CA VAL A 39 3.65 -13.19 16.80
C VAL A 39 2.92 -13.26 15.47
N MET A 40 2.68 -12.11 14.81
CA MET A 40 1.99 -12.06 13.52
C MET A 40 2.71 -12.91 12.46
N HIS A 41 4.03 -12.77 12.33
CA HIS A 41 4.81 -13.56 11.38
C HIS A 41 4.92 -15.04 11.79
N SER A 42 4.97 -15.34 13.09
CA SER A 42 4.92 -16.73 13.59
C SER A 42 3.60 -17.41 13.21
N LYS A 43 2.47 -16.73 13.41
CA LYS A 43 1.14 -17.21 12.98
C LYS A 43 1.09 -17.43 11.49
N ARG A 44 1.64 -16.50 10.69
CA ARG A 44 1.67 -16.64 9.23
C ARG A 44 2.51 -17.84 8.77
N ARG A 45 3.65 -18.11 9.39
CA ARG A 45 4.45 -19.30 9.09
C ARG A 45 3.72 -20.58 9.46
N GLN A 46 3.04 -20.62 10.61
CA GLN A 46 2.21 -21.77 11.01
C GLN A 46 1.10 -22.03 9.98
N GLU A 47 0.39 -20.98 9.55
CA GLU A 47 -0.68 -21.08 8.55
C GLU A 47 -0.20 -21.57 7.17
N THR A 48 1.06 -21.33 6.82
CA THR A 48 1.62 -21.64 5.49
C THR A 48 2.55 -22.84 5.48
N ASN A 49 2.73 -23.52 6.62
CA ASN A 49 3.79 -24.51 6.80
C ASN A 49 5.17 -23.94 6.38
N SER A 50 5.43 -22.69 6.78
CA SER A 50 6.66 -21.93 6.51
C SER A 50 6.94 -21.61 5.02
N ILE A 51 5.98 -21.83 4.12
CA ILE A 51 6.14 -21.52 2.69
C ILE A 51 6.16 -20.00 2.43
N SER A 52 5.47 -19.21 3.25
CA SER A 52 5.40 -17.75 3.08
C SER A 52 5.44 -17.01 4.41
N ASN A 53 6.21 -15.92 4.43
CA ASN A 53 6.28 -15.01 5.57
C ASN A 53 5.44 -13.73 5.37
N SER A 54 4.82 -13.56 4.19
CA SER A 54 4.03 -12.39 3.85
C SER A 54 2.70 -12.41 4.58
N LEU A 55 2.39 -11.37 5.35
CA LEU A 55 1.13 -11.25 6.08
C LEU A 55 -0.06 -11.13 5.11
N ARG A 56 -1.24 -11.58 5.55
CA ARG A 56 -2.49 -11.39 4.79
C ARG A 56 -2.80 -9.90 4.63
N GLN A 57 -3.52 -9.55 3.57
CA GLN A 57 -3.76 -8.15 3.21
C GLN A 57 -4.40 -7.32 4.34
N HIS A 58 -5.32 -7.88 5.13
CA HIS A 58 -5.94 -7.19 6.26
C HIS A 58 -5.02 -7.00 7.49
N PHE A 59 -3.80 -7.52 7.45
CA PHE A 59 -2.74 -7.28 8.44
C PHE A 59 -1.63 -6.38 7.88
N GLN A 60 -1.87 -5.73 6.75
CA GLN A 60 -0.96 -4.80 6.14
C GLN A 60 -1.57 -3.41 6.20
N LYS A 61 -0.79 -2.44 6.68
CA LYS A 61 -1.13 -1.02 6.75
C LYS A 61 -0.35 -0.26 5.68
N VAL A 62 -1.03 0.47 4.81
CA VAL A 62 -0.39 1.31 3.79
C VAL A 62 0.26 2.53 4.45
N VAL A 63 1.55 2.70 4.19
CA VAL A 63 2.36 3.84 4.72
C VAL A 63 2.85 4.77 3.62
N SER A 64 2.88 4.29 2.37
CA SER A 64 3.26 5.12 1.23
C SER A 64 2.72 4.55 -0.08
N ILE A 65 2.44 5.46 -1.00
CA ILE A 65 2.10 5.17 -2.39
C ILE A 65 2.97 6.07 -3.26
N SER A 66 3.79 5.47 -4.13
CA SER A 66 4.56 6.19 -5.14
C SER A 66 4.02 5.87 -6.52
N ALA A 67 3.97 6.88 -7.39
CA ALA A 67 3.39 6.71 -8.71
C ALA A 67 3.95 7.66 -9.77
N VAL A 68 3.92 7.19 -11.00
CA VAL A 68 4.19 7.94 -12.22
C VAL A 68 2.94 7.88 -13.09
N TYR A 69 2.43 9.06 -13.44
CA TYR A 69 1.31 9.22 -14.33
C TYR A 69 1.76 9.81 -15.65
N ARG A 70 1.45 9.12 -16.74
CA ARG A 70 1.74 9.55 -18.10
C ARG A 70 0.43 9.86 -18.81
N ALA A 71 0.28 11.11 -19.24
CA ALA A 71 -0.82 11.58 -20.07
C ALA A 71 -0.26 12.20 -21.35
N ASP A 72 -0.48 11.53 -22.49
CA ASP A 72 0.10 11.89 -23.78
C ASP A 72 1.64 12.05 -23.73
N GLU A 73 2.16 13.26 -23.88
CA GLU A 73 3.60 13.58 -23.80
C GLU A 73 4.01 14.10 -22.41
N ASN A 74 3.05 14.27 -21.50
CA ASN A 74 3.29 14.78 -20.16
C ASN A 74 3.51 13.64 -19.16
N ILE A 75 4.47 13.84 -18.26
CA ILE A 75 4.75 12.95 -17.13
C ILE A 75 4.55 13.75 -15.84
N LYS A 76 3.81 13.18 -14.89
CA LYS A 76 3.69 13.66 -13.52
C LYS A 76 4.18 12.57 -12.57
N ILE A 77 4.95 12.96 -11.58
CA ILE A 77 5.51 12.06 -10.56
C ILE A 77 4.95 12.49 -9.21
N TRP A 78 4.45 11.53 -8.45
CA TRP A 78 3.90 11.76 -7.11
C TRP A 78 4.44 10.72 -6.13
N SER A 79 4.61 11.14 -4.89
CA SER A 79 4.88 10.25 -3.76
C SER A 79 4.06 10.75 -2.58
N PHE A 80 3.19 9.91 -2.06
CA PHE A 80 2.38 10.16 -0.88
C PHE A 80 2.91 9.28 0.26
N GLY A 81 3.04 9.81 1.48
CA GLY A 81 3.49 9.03 2.63
C GLY A 81 4.02 9.89 3.77
N GLU A 82 4.35 9.21 4.87
CA GLU A 82 4.94 9.83 6.05
C GLU A 82 6.36 10.35 5.71
N GLY A 83 6.58 11.68 5.80
CA GLY A 83 7.93 12.26 5.76
C GLY A 83 8.22 13.46 4.85
N THR A 84 7.39 13.87 3.87
CA THR A 84 7.51 15.24 3.27
C THR A 84 6.33 15.69 2.39
N LEU A 85 6.02 17.00 2.47
CA LEU A 85 5.13 17.87 1.67
C LEU A 85 3.61 17.61 1.72
N SER A 86 3.10 17.18 2.86
CA SER A 86 2.02 17.85 3.61
C SER A 86 1.55 16.90 4.71
N GLU A 87 1.57 17.37 5.95
CA GLU A 87 1.20 16.59 7.14
C GLU A 87 -0.30 16.22 7.17
N ILE A 88 -1.07 16.65 6.17
CA ILE A 88 -2.53 16.56 6.13
C ILE A 88 -3.00 15.18 5.59
N GLU A 89 -2.14 14.41 4.92
CA GLU A 89 -2.51 13.13 4.25
C GLU A 89 -1.66 11.92 4.66
N SER A 90 -0.91 11.98 5.76
CA SER A 90 -0.04 10.87 6.21
C SER A 90 -0.78 9.66 6.79
N THR A 91 -2.10 9.74 6.98
CA THR A 91 -2.90 8.58 7.39
C THR A 91 -3.14 7.65 6.20
N GLU A 92 -3.19 6.34 6.44
CA GLU A 92 -3.56 5.35 5.41
C GLU A 92 -4.84 5.74 4.66
N SER A 93 -5.84 6.28 5.37
CA SER A 93 -7.09 6.73 4.75
C SER A 93 -6.91 7.92 3.80
N GLY A 94 -5.98 8.84 4.09
CA GLY A 94 -5.62 9.96 3.21
C GLY A 94 -4.93 9.47 1.95
N LEU A 95 -3.92 8.60 2.12
CA LEU A 95 -3.19 7.98 1.01
C LEU A 95 -4.12 7.24 0.05
N LEU A 96 -5.01 6.39 0.58
CA LEU A 96 -5.98 5.64 -0.22
C LEU A 96 -6.97 6.57 -0.93
N ARG A 97 -7.48 7.60 -0.24
CA ARG A 97 -8.42 8.56 -0.83
C ARG A 97 -7.80 9.24 -2.05
N GLU A 98 -6.58 9.74 -1.93
CA GLU A 98 -5.90 10.42 -3.03
C GLU A 98 -5.56 9.48 -4.18
N PHE A 99 -5.14 8.25 -3.87
CA PHE A 99 -4.90 7.23 -4.87
C PHE A 99 -6.16 6.91 -5.69
N TYR A 100 -7.28 6.64 -5.04
CA TYR A 100 -8.54 6.36 -5.72
C TYR A 100 -9.08 7.59 -6.45
N ARG A 101 -8.96 8.80 -5.87
CA ARG A 101 -9.34 10.06 -6.54
C ARG A 101 -8.61 10.23 -7.87
N HIS A 102 -7.32 9.89 -7.95
CA HIS A 102 -6.57 9.96 -9.21
C HIS A 102 -7.06 8.95 -10.25
N ILE A 103 -7.38 7.72 -9.82
CA ILE A 103 -7.93 6.67 -10.69
C ILE A 103 -9.28 7.09 -11.25
N GLU A 104 -10.20 7.53 -10.39
CA GLU A 104 -11.56 7.92 -10.77
C GLU A 104 -11.57 9.14 -11.70
N THR A 105 -10.72 10.14 -11.41
CA THR A 105 -10.69 11.39 -12.20
C THR A 105 -10.17 11.16 -13.62
N HIS A 106 -9.20 10.26 -13.81
CA HIS A 106 -8.46 10.17 -15.07
C HIS A 106 -8.68 8.88 -15.86
N GLY A 107 -9.33 7.87 -15.25
CA GLY A 107 -9.56 6.55 -15.84
C GLY A 107 -8.35 5.90 -16.53
N PRO A 108 -7.13 5.90 -15.94
CA PRO A 108 -5.95 5.43 -16.64
C PRO A 108 -5.83 3.91 -16.63
N ALA A 109 -4.99 3.39 -17.54
CA ALA A 109 -4.51 2.03 -17.42
C ALA A 109 -3.59 1.90 -16.20
N LEU A 110 -3.87 0.93 -15.34
CA LEU A 110 -3.13 0.69 -14.11
C LEU A 110 -1.97 -0.28 -14.35
N VAL A 111 -0.78 0.11 -13.88
CA VAL A 111 0.41 -0.74 -13.88
C VAL A 111 0.96 -0.80 -12.47
N SER A 112 0.91 -1.97 -11.84
CA SER A 112 1.50 -2.17 -10.51
C SER A 112 2.81 -2.93 -10.59
N TRP A 113 3.75 -2.65 -9.70
CA TRP A 113 4.93 -3.49 -9.51
C TRP A 113 4.75 -4.46 -8.33
N ASN A 114 4.69 -5.77 -8.58
CA ASN A 114 4.41 -6.80 -7.56
C ASN A 114 3.06 -6.62 -6.85
N GLY A 115 2.02 -6.14 -7.55
CA GLY A 115 0.68 -5.96 -6.99
C GLY A 115 -0.14 -7.25 -6.86
N ALA A 116 0.33 -8.36 -7.45
CA ALA A 116 -0.24 -9.68 -7.24
C ALA A 116 0.34 -10.27 -5.95
N ALA A 117 -0.41 -10.16 -4.86
CA ALA A 117 -0.13 -10.85 -3.61
C ALA A 117 -0.50 -12.33 -3.69
#